data_AF-A0A183FQ53-F1
#
_entry.id   AF-A0A183FQ53-F1
#
_cell.length_a   1.000
_cell.length_b   1.000
_cell.length_c   1.000
_cell.angle_alpha   90.00
_cell.angle_beta   90.00
_cell.angle_gamma   90.00
#
_symmetry.space_group_name_H-M   'P 1'
#
loop_
_entity.id
_entity.type
_entity.pdbx_description
1 polymer ?
#
loop_
_entity_poly.entity_id
_entity_poly.type
_entity_poly.pdbx_seq_one_letter_code
_entity_poly.pdbx_strand_id
1 'polypeptide(L)'
;LECCMDRKLPDACLNKCNFRTYTKDSVSLSGSLSAMYFKQDSCPLEAMKEMQFCAAQGRDHRECCARNGVTTTLAGAKCLTFCDQRLGRPTRLDMSFVPCFDRFENMKACFWHDFTRFYRLK
;
A
#
# COMPACT_ATOMS: atom_id res chain seq x y z
N LEU A 1 3.14 13.47 1.30
CA LEU A 1 4.58 13.62 1.03
C LEU A 1 5.36 13.74 2.33
N GLU A 2 5.00 14.68 3.21
CA GLU A 2 5.61 14.91 4.53
C GLU A 2 5.82 13.62 5.35
N CYS A 3 4.78 12.79 5.52
CA CYS A 3 4.93 11.51 6.23
C CYS A 3 6.06 10.61 5.68
N CYS A 4 6.27 10.55 4.36
CA CYS A 4 7.34 9.72 3.80
C CYS A 4 8.73 10.30 4.04
N MET A 5 8.83 11.64 4.07
CA MET A 5 10.07 12.33 4.42
C MET A 5 10.42 12.10 5.90
N ASP A 6 9.43 12.19 6.80
CA ASP A 6 9.61 11.92 8.22
C ASP A 6 10.06 10.48 8.49
N ARG A 7 9.58 9.55 7.68
CA ARG A 7 9.97 8.13 7.72
C ARG A 7 11.26 7.83 6.97
N LYS A 8 11.96 8.86 6.47
CA LYS A 8 13.27 8.80 5.82
C LYS A 8 13.30 7.83 4.63
N LEU A 9 12.22 7.80 3.85
CA LEU A 9 12.19 6.98 2.64
C LEU A 9 13.15 7.55 1.58
N PRO A 10 13.81 6.70 0.77
CA PRO A 10 14.67 7.16 -0.32
C PRO A 10 13.94 8.06 -1.32
N ASP A 11 14.64 8.99 -1.95
CA ASP A 11 14.06 9.91 -2.95
C ASP A 11 13.34 9.17 -4.09
N ALA A 12 13.86 8.02 -4.51
CA ALA A 12 13.23 7.14 -5.49
C ALA A 12 11.81 6.69 -5.08
N CYS A 13 11.56 6.56 -3.77
CA CYS A 13 10.26 6.24 -3.20
C CYS A 13 9.36 7.46 -3.01
N LEU A 14 9.91 8.67 -2.86
CA LEU A 14 9.12 9.89 -2.65
C LEU A 14 8.24 10.21 -3.86
N ASN A 15 8.71 9.93 -5.07
CA ASN A 15 7.91 10.04 -6.30
C ASN A 15 6.72 9.06 -6.33
N LYS A 16 6.81 7.96 -5.59
CA LYS A 16 5.78 6.93 -5.46
C LYS A 16 4.95 7.11 -4.16
N CYS A 17 5.34 8.02 -3.28
CA CYS A 17 4.65 8.30 -2.00
C CYS A 17 3.31 9.04 -2.19
N ASN A 18 3.03 9.55 -3.40
CA ASN A 18 1.74 10.15 -3.70
C ASN A 18 0.72 9.07 -4.11
N PHE A 19 -0.38 9.01 -3.34
CA PHE A 19 -1.52 8.13 -3.55
C PHE A 19 -2.12 8.18 -4.97
N ARG A 20 -1.95 9.31 -5.68
CA ARG A 20 -2.41 9.51 -7.06
C ARG A 20 -1.52 8.84 -8.11
N THR A 21 -0.22 8.77 -7.90
CA THR A 21 0.75 8.26 -8.89
C THR A 21 1.12 6.80 -8.65
N TYR A 22 0.82 6.29 -7.46
CA TYR A 22 0.99 4.89 -7.10
C TYR A 22 -0.23 4.10 -7.60
N THR A 23 -0.18 3.58 -8.83
CA THR A 23 -1.28 2.83 -9.50
C THR A 23 -0.94 1.35 -9.64
N LYS A 24 -1.93 0.50 -9.91
CA LYS A 24 -1.71 -0.93 -10.22
C LYS A 24 -0.60 -1.13 -11.27
N ASP A 25 -0.53 -0.31 -12.30
CA ASP A 25 0.49 -0.41 -13.37
C ASP A 25 1.91 -0.08 -12.88
N SER A 26 2.02 0.84 -11.91
CA SER A 26 3.28 1.08 -11.21
C SER A 26 3.67 -0.07 -10.27
N VAL A 27 2.83 -1.09 -10.06
CA VAL A 27 3.03 -2.18 -9.07
C VAL A 27 2.80 -3.57 -9.72
N SER A 28 2.55 -3.66 -11.04
CA SER A 28 2.21 -4.90 -11.77
C SER A 28 3.46 -5.68 -12.23
N LEU A 29 3.31 -6.86 -12.85
CA LEU A 29 4.40 -7.77 -13.26
C LEU A 29 5.43 -7.17 -14.25
N SER A 30 5.14 -6.02 -14.85
CA SER A 30 6.05 -5.19 -15.66
C SER A 30 6.43 -3.84 -15.01
N GLY A 31 5.95 -3.57 -13.80
CA GLY A 31 6.10 -2.33 -13.04
C GLY A 31 6.62 -2.56 -11.62
N SER A 32 6.97 -1.46 -10.96
CA SER A 32 7.82 -1.36 -9.76
C SER A 32 7.82 -2.56 -8.81
N LEU A 33 6.73 -3.21 -8.40
CA LEU A 33 6.79 -4.30 -7.39
C LEU A 33 7.74 -5.45 -7.74
N SER A 34 7.69 -5.98 -8.98
CA SER A 34 8.61 -7.05 -9.39
C SER A 34 10.04 -6.54 -9.43
N ALA A 35 10.22 -5.30 -9.90
CA ALA A 35 11.51 -4.63 -9.88
C ALA A 35 11.99 -4.32 -8.45
N MET A 36 11.15 -3.92 -7.51
CA MET A 36 11.46 -3.67 -6.10
C MET A 36 11.86 -4.99 -5.42
N TYR A 37 11.15 -6.08 -5.73
CA TYR A 37 11.45 -7.43 -5.22
C TYR A 37 12.78 -7.97 -5.80
N PHE A 38 13.00 -7.85 -7.10
CA PHE A 38 14.25 -8.23 -7.76
C PHE A 38 15.37 -7.18 -7.62
N LYS A 39 15.15 -6.12 -6.83
CA LYS A 39 16.09 -5.00 -6.61
C LYS A 39 16.51 -4.26 -7.88
N GLN A 40 15.68 -4.32 -8.91
CA GLN A 40 15.78 -3.55 -10.16
C GLN A 40 15.10 -2.18 -10.07
N ASP A 41 14.28 -1.91 -9.04
CA ASP A 41 13.74 -0.57 -8.74
C ASP A 41 14.60 0.08 -7.64
N SER A 42 14.90 1.36 -7.81
CA SER A 42 15.67 2.16 -6.83
C SER A 42 14.91 2.39 -5.51
N CYS A 43 13.61 2.12 -5.47
CA CYS A 43 12.83 2.06 -4.24
C CYS A 43 12.77 0.61 -3.73
N PRO A 44 13.27 0.29 -2.53
CA PRO A 44 13.24 -1.09 -2.02
C PRO A 44 11.82 -1.53 -1.65
N LEU A 45 11.54 -2.85 -1.71
CA LEU A 45 10.24 -3.41 -1.32
C LEU A 45 9.86 -3.07 0.13
N GLU A 46 10.84 -2.98 1.02
CA GLU A 46 10.67 -2.63 2.42
C GLU A 46 10.07 -1.23 2.60
N ALA A 47 10.39 -0.29 1.70
CA ALA A 47 9.83 1.07 1.73
C ALA A 47 8.32 1.08 1.43
N MET A 48 7.80 0.06 0.75
CA MET A 48 6.38 -0.05 0.43
C MET A 48 5.50 -0.05 1.67
N LYS A 49 5.95 -0.71 2.75
CA LYS A 49 5.23 -0.72 4.02
C LYS A 49 5.05 0.69 4.56
N GLU A 50 6.11 1.50 4.52
CA GLU A 50 6.07 2.87 5.03
C GLU A 50 5.30 3.81 4.12
N MET A 51 5.40 3.59 2.80
CA MET A 51 4.57 4.30 1.83
C MET A 51 3.09 4.03 2.09
N GLN A 52 2.69 2.76 2.24
CA GLN A 52 1.30 2.38 2.54
C GLN A 52 0.82 2.88 3.91
N PHE A 53 1.68 2.85 4.92
CA PHE A 53 1.39 3.44 6.23
C PHE A 53 1.02 4.92 6.10
N CYS A 54 1.86 5.68 5.39
CA CYS A 54 1.61 7.09 5.11
C CYS A 54 0.35 7.31 4.28
N ALA A 55 0.09 6.41 3.33
CA ALA A 55 -1.09 6.41 2.49
C ALA A 55 -2.39 6.23 3.31
N ALA A 56 -2.37 5.35 4.30
CA ALA A 56 -3.53 4.98 5.11
C ALA A 56 -3.60 5.69 6.48
N GLN A 57 -2.71 6.65 6.74
CA GLN A 57 -2.65 7.39 8.01
C GLN A 57 -2.51 6.48 9.26
N GLY A 58 -1.91 5.29 9.10
CA GLY A 58 -1.69 4.36 10.21
C GLY A 58 -2.93 3.73 10.84
N ARG A 59 -4.06 3.65 10.12
CA ARG A 59 -5.35 3.13 10.62
C ARG A 59 -5.65 1.70 10.16
N ASP A 60 -6.73 1.14 10.69
CA ASP A 60 -7.26 -0.17 10.31
C ASP A 60 -8.43 -0.01 9.32
N HIS A 61 -8.23 -0.43 8.07
CA HIS A 61 -9.23 -0.39 7.00
C HIS A 61 -9.72 -1.78 6.59
N ARG A 62 -9.42 -2.82 7.38
CA ARG A 62 -9.72 -4.22 6.99
C ARG A 62 -11.19 -4.45 6.66
N GLU A 63 -12.11 -3.83 7.40
CA GLU A 63 -13.56 -3.92 7.13
C GLU A 63 -13.92 -3.36 5.76
N CYS A 64 -13.39 -2.17 5.42
CA CYS A 64 -13.60 -1.58 4.10
C CYS A 64 -12.99 -2.46 3.00
N CYS A 65 -11.76 -2.92 3.19
CA CYS A 65 -11.06 -3.75 2.22
C CYS A 65 -11.78 -5.08 1.96
N ALA A 66 -12.28 -5.74 3.00
CA ALA A 66 -13.04 -6.97 2.87
C ALA A 66 -14.31 -6.76 2.03
N ARG A 67 -15.08 -5.69 2.33
CA ARG A 67 -16.27 -5.33 1.54
C ARG A 67 -15.95 -4.95 0.09
N ASN A 68 -14.78 -4.35 -0.15
CA ASN A 68 -14.34 -3.93 -1.48
C ASN A 68 -13.59 -5.01 -2.26
N GLY A 69 -13.68 -6.28 -1.84
CA GLY A 69 -13.18 -7.42 -2.61
C GLY A 69 -11.67 -7.60 -2.59
N VAL A 70 -10.95 -7.00 -1.63
CA VAL A 70 -9.50 -7.19 -1.47
C VAL A 70 -9.15 -8.66 -1.17
N THR A 71 -10.09 -9.41 -0.61
CA THR A 71 -9.92 -10.83 -0.29
C THR A 71 -10.23 -11.78 -1.45
N THR A 72 -10.63 -11.27 -2.63
CA THR A 72 -10.99 -12.12 -3.78
C THR A 72 -9.80 -12.44 -4.70
N THR A 73 -8.58 -12.14 -4.26
CA THR A 73 -7.35 -12.48 -5.00
C THR A 73 -6.95 -13.92 -4.70
N LEU A 74 -5.97 -14.45 -5.45
CA LEU A 74 -5.40 -15.76 -5.16
C LEU A 74 -4.76 -15.87 -3.75
N ALA A 75 -4.34 -14.74 -3.19
CA ALA A 75 -3.77 -14.68 -1.83
C ALA A 75 -4.84 -14.53 -0.73
N GLY A 76 -6.11 -14.35 -1.09
CA GLY A 76 -7.23 -14.38 -0.16
C GLY A 76 -7.14 -13.33 0.97
N ALA A 77 -7.49 -13.74 2.18
CA ALA A 77 -7.50 -12.88 3.37
C ALA A 77 -6.11 -12.31 3.75
N LYS A 78 -5.02 -12.90 3.24
CA LYS A 78 -3.65 -12.41 3.46
C LYS A 78 -3.48 -10.96 3.00
N CYS A 79 -4.25 -10.53 2.00
CA CYS A 79 -4.22 -9.17 1.48
C CYS A 79 -4.76 -8.12 2.45
N LEU A 80 -5.51 -8.51 3.48
CA LEU A 80 -5.94 -7.60 4.55
C LEU A 80 -4.77 -7.09 5.40
N THR A 81 -3.60 -7.73 5.32
CA THR A 81 -2.35 -7.22 5.91
C THR A 81 -2.04 -5.82 5.39
N PHE A 82 -2.26 -5.56 4.10
CA PHE A 82 -2.04 -4.24 3.50
C PHE A 82 -3.12 -3.23 3.89
N CYS A 83 -4.20 -3.66 4.54
CA CYS A 83 -5.27 -2.78 5.00
C CYS A 83 -5.19 -2.47 6.50
N ASP A 84 -4.34 -3.18 7.24
CA ASP A 84 -4.05 -2.88 8.65
C ASP A 84 -2.73 -2.14 8.73
N GLN A 85 -2.79 -0.81 8.78
CA GLN A 85 -1.61 0.05 8.80
C GLN A 85 -1.24 0.50 10.22
N ARG A 86 -1.78 -0.15 11.25
CA ARG A 86 -1.38 0.14 12.64
C ARG A 86 0.06 -0.30 12.90
N LEU A 87 0.77 0.49 13.70
CA LEU A 87 2.13 0.16 14.15
C LEU A 87 2.14 -1.12 15.01
N GLY A 88 3.27 -1.84 15.01
CA GLY A 88 3.48 -3.02 15.88
C GLY A 88 3.22 -4.39 15.23
N ARG A 89 2.83 -4.43 13.94
CA ARG A 89 2.65 -5.69 13.18
C ARG A 89 3.65 -5.78 12.03
N PRO A 90 4.94 -6.03 12.29
CA PRO A 90 5.92 -6.21 11.23
C PRO A 90 5.59 -7.48 10.43
N THR A 91 5.07 -7.30 9.22
CA THR A 91 4.86 -8.41 8.28
C THR A 91 6.01 -8.44 7.29
N ARG A 92 6.68 -9.60 7.17
CA ARG A 92 7.64 -9.82 6.09
C ARG A 92 6.84 -10.04 4.80
N LEU A 93 7.03 -9.16 3.84
CA LEU A 93 6.40 -9.27 2.53
C LEU A 93 7.25 -10.21 1.67
N ASP A 94 6.61 -11.24 1.14
CA ASP A 94 7.18 -12.23 0.23
C ASP A 94 6.35 -12.32 -1.06
N MET A 95 6.76 -13.15 -2.03
CA MET A 95 6.08 -13.27 -3.33
C MET A 95 4.63 -13.74 -3.26
N SER A 96 4.21 -14.42 -2.19
CA SER A 96 2.81 -14.83 -2.05
C SER A 96 1.86 -13.67 -1.77
N PHE A 97 2.38 -12.46 -1.53
CA PHE A 97 1.58 -11.23 -1.49
C PHE A 97 1.37 -10.58 -2.86
N VAL A 98 2.08 -11.02 -3.91
CA VAL A 98 1.95 -10.46 -5.26
C VAL A 98 0.50 -10.44 -5.76
N PRO A 99 -0.32 -11.50 -5.58
CA PRO A 99 -1.72 -11.47 -6.02
C PRO A 99 -2.56 -10.38 -5.34
N CYS A 100 -2.15 -9.87 -4.18
CA CYS A 100 -2.88 -8.81 -3.49
C CYS A 100 -2.91 -7.50 -4.29
N PHE A 101 -1.90 -7.26 -5.14
CA PHE A 101 -1.83 -6.06 -5.96
C PHE A 101 -2.83 -6.05 -7.12
N ASP A 102 -3.50 -7.18 -7.41
CA ASP A 102 -4.63 -7.18 -8.34
C ASP A 102 -5.79 -6.31 -7.86
N ARG A 103 -5.92 -6.14 -6.55
CA ARG A 103 -6.92 -5.32 -5.86
C ARG A 103 -6.31 -4.05 -5.27
N PHE A 104 -5.16 -3.61 -5.77
CA PHE A 104 -4.45 -2.45 -5.24
C PHE A 104 -5.30 -1.18 -5.27
N GLU A 105 -6.05 -0.95 -6.36
CA GLU A 105 -7.00 0.17 -6.46
C GLU A 105 -8.15 0.07 -5.44
N ASN A 106 -8.63 -1.13 -5.14
CA ASN A 106 -9.66 -1.36 -4.12
C ASN A 106 -9.14 -1.05 -2.70
N MET A 107 -7.90 -1.42 -2.39
CA MET A 107 -7.24 -1.01 -1.14
C MET A 107 -7.15 0.51 -1.05
N LYS A 108 -6.69 1.13 -2.14
CA LYS A 108 -6.52 2.57 -2.23
C LYS A 108 -7.82 3.35 -2.01
N ALA A 109 -8.91 2.91 -2.63
CA ALA A 109 -10.22 3.52 -2.47
C ALA A 109 -10.66 3.59 -0.99
N CYS A 110 -10.33 2.56 -0.20
CA CYS A 110 -10.63 2.54 1.23
C CYS A 110 -9.87 3.60 2.04
N PHE A 111 -8.58 3.79 1.75
CA PHE A 111 -7.79 4.80 2.48
C PHE A 111 -8.24 6.22 2.09
N TRP A 112 -8.59 6.43 0.81
CA TRP A 112 -9.11 7.71 0.33
C TRP A 112 -10.50 8.05 0.89
N HIS A 113 -11.40 7.06 0.94
CA HIS A 113 -12.73 7.26 1.54
C HIS A 113 -12.62 7.64 3.03
N ASP A 114 -11.72 7.00 3.77
CA ASP A 114 -11.47 7.35 5.17
C ASP A 114 -10.89 8.77 5.32
N PHE A 115 -9.94 9.14 4.45
CA PHE A 115 -9.38 10.50 4.39
C PHE A 115 -10.47 11.55 4.16
N THR A 116 -11.27 11.39 3.11
CA THR A 116 -12.32 12.37 2.76
C THR A 116 -13.42 12.45 3.82
N ARG A 117 -13.78 11.34 4.46
CA ARG A 117 -14.73 11.34 5.58
C ARG A 117 -14.17 12.08 6.79
N PHE A 118 -12.91 11.85 7.14
CA PHE A 118 -12.27 12.49 8.30
C PHE A 118 -12.22 14.02 8.16
N TYR A 119 -11.88 14.54 6.97
CA TYR A 119 -11.80 15.98 6.73
C TYR A 119 -13.15 16.65 6.44
N ARG A 120 -14.20 15.90 6.08
CA ARG A 120 -15.57 16.44 6.01
C ARG A 120 -16.22 16.60 7.39
N LEU A 121 -15.72 15.89 8.39
CA LEU A 121 -16.26 15.88 9.76
C LEU A 121 -15.49 16.83 10.71
N LYS A 122 -14.46 17.51 10.21
CA LYS A 122 -13.71 18.58 10.89
C LYS A 122 -14.01 19.90 10.21
#